data_AF-A0A349M564-F1
#
_entry.id   AF-A0A349M564-F1
#
_cell.length_a   1.000
_cell.length_b   1.000
_cell.length_c   1.000
_cell.angle_alpha   90.00
_cell.angle_beta   90.00
_cell.angle_gamma   90.00
#
_symmetry.space_group_name_H-M   'P 1'
#
loop_
_entity.id
_entity.type
_entity.pdbx_description
1 polymer ?
#
loop_
_entity_poly.entity_id
_entity_poly.type
_entity_poly.pdbx_seq_one_letter_code
_entity_poly.pdbx_strand_id
1 'polypeptide(L)'
;ERALFLVTKANHTSWLVWGGYILGVFGLIEAAWFGAALFGLFDVVRWLLIPALLFGAGAAGYSAFLFGQAEGRDFWQSPLMLPILLVQAVMAGAAGLGLLGWALNAGASLSNLFTLVLLSAIVLHVLLIFIEVFGSHSNSHVAAAARYMTRGGLKDTFWGPFFAVGSLVPIVMLCIALAVPVAEPALLGMAGIVALVGLYAYEHCFVVAGQIVPLS
;
A
#
# COMPACT_ATOMS: atom_id res chain seq x y z
N GLU A 1 -23.21 -13.73 9.34
CA GLU A 1 -23.55 -15.13 8.97
C GLU A 1 -22.62 -15.71 7.90
N ARG A 2 -22.52 -15.15 6.67
CA ARG A 2 -21.67 -15.71 5.60
C ARG A 2 -20.15 -15.71 5.89
N ALA A 3 -19.64 -14.76 6.67
CA ALA A 3 -18.23 -14.73 7.07
C ALA A 3 -17.81 -15.96 7.90
N LEU A 4 -18.75 -16.57 8.64
CA LEU A 4 -18.48 -17.76 9.46
C LEU A 4 -18.13 -18.99 8.60
N PHE A 5 -18.53 -18.99 7.33
CA PHE A 5 -18.19 -20.06 6.38
C PHE A 5 -16.73 -20.04 5.97
N LEU A 6 -16.02 -18.90 6.10
CA LEU A 6 -14.57 -18.87 5.89
C LEU A 6 -13.84 -19.79 6.87
N VAL A 7 -14.40 -20.00 8.07
CA VAL A 7 -13.83 -20.88 9.11
C VAL A 7 -14.48 -22.26 9.09
N THR A 8 -15.81 -22.32 8.93
CA THR A 8 -16.56 -23.58 9.08
C THR A 8 -16.72 -24.38 7.80
N LYS A 9 -16.51 -23.78 6.62
CA LYS A 9 -16.67 -24.39 5.29
C LYS A 9 -15.57 -23.89 4.33
N ALA A 10 -14.34 -23.88 4.82
CA ALA A 10 -13.20 -23.34 4.10
C ALA A 10 -12.93 -24.08 2.78
N ASN A 11 -12.81 -23.32 1.68
CA ASN A 11 -12.24 -23.83 0.43
C ASN A 11 -10.77 -23.40 0.34
N HIS A 12 -9.85 -24.35 0.53
CA HIS A 12 -8.40 -24.10 0.57
C HIS A 12 -7.78 -23.69 -0.78
N THR A 13 -8.54 -23.75 -1.87
CA THR A 13 -8.09 -23.18 -3.16
C THR A 13 -8.38 -21.68 -3.27
N SER A 14 -9.17 -21.09 -2.37
CA SER A 14 -9.56 -19.68 -2.42
C SER A 14 -8.60 -18.77 -1.65
N TRP A 15 -8.07 -17.75 -2.31
CA TRP A 15 -7.27 -16.71 -1.65
C TRP A 15 -8.10 -15.81 -0.73
N LEU A 16 -9.43 -15.82 -0.84
CA LEU A 16 -10.31 -15.15 0.13
C LEU A 16 -10.24 -15.84 1.50
N VAL A 17 -10.16 -17.18 1.52
CA VAL A 17 -10.02 -17.97 2.75
C VAL A 17 -8.64 -17.75 3.36
N TRP A 18 -7.58 -17.85 2.55
CA TRP A 18 -6.20 -17.58 3.01
C TRP A 18 -6.03 -16.16 3.52
N GLY A 19 -6.60 -15.16 2.83
CA GLY A 19 -6.64 -13.78 3.30
C GLY A 19 -7.31 -13.64 4.67
N GLY A 20 -8.44 -14.31 4.89
CA GLY A 20 -9.09 -14.35 6.20
C GLY A 20 -8.21 -14.92 7.32
N TYR A 21 -7.47 -16.00 7.04
CA TYR A 21 -6.54 -16.57 8.01
C TYR A 21 -5.34 -15.68 8.28
N ILE A 22 -4.72 -15.11 7.24
CA ILE A 22 -3.59 -14.20 7.37
C ILE A 22 -3.99 -12.97 8.19
N LEU A 23 -5.13 -12.34 7.87
CA LEU A 23 -5.65 -11.19 8.61
C LEU A 23 -6.01 -11.53 10.06
N GLY A 24 -6.61 -12.70 10.29
CA GLY A 24 -6.93 -13.16 11.64
C GLY A 24 -5.69 -13.33 12.51
N VAL A 25 -4.65 -14.00 11.99
CA VAL A 25 -3.39 -14.18 12.70
C VAL A 25 -2.65 -12.85 12.86
N PHE A 26 -2.62 -12.02 11.82
CA PHE A 26 -2.00 -10.69 11.91
C PHE A 26 -2.67 -9.83 12.98
N GLY A 27 -4.00 -9.79 13.04
CA GLY A 27 -4.73 -9.08 14.08
C GLY A 27 -4.44 -9.58 15.50
N LEU A 28 -4.26 -10.89 15.69
CA LEU A 28 -3.84 -11.45 16.98
C LEU A 28 -2.41 -11.05 17.36
N ILE A 29 -1.49 -11.04 16.40
CA ILE A 29 -0.11 -10.58 16.60
C ILE A 29 -0.11 -9.11 17.02
N GLU A 30 -0.83 -8.25 16.31
CA GLU A 30 -0.92 -6.81 16.62
C GLU A 30 -1.58 -6.56 17.98
N ALA A 31 -2.63 -7.31 18.34
CA ALA A 31 -3.25 -7.22 19.66
C ALA A 31 -2.28 -7.63 20.78
N ALA A 32 -1.51 -8.71 20.58
CA ALA A 32 -0.49 -9.14 21.52
C ALA A 32 0.66 -8.13 21.62
N TRP A 33 1.08 -7.55 20.49
CA TRP A 33 2.14 -6.54 20.41
C TRP A 33 1.73 -5.26 21.15
N PHE A 34 0.51 -4.76 20.90
CA PHE A 34 -0.05 -3.61 21.60
C PHE A 34 -0.20 -3.86 23.09
N GLY A 35 -0.74 -5.03 23.49
CA GLY A 35 -0.86 -5.41 24.89
C GLY A 35 0.50 -5.48 25.60
N ALA A 36 1.49 -6.13 24.97
CA ALA A 36 2.84 -6.21 25.50
C ALA A 36 3.48 -4.82 25.68
N ALA A 37 3.31 -3.92 24.70
CA ALA A 37 3.78 -2.55 24.80
C ALA A 37 3.12 -1.78 25.96
N LEU A 38 1.81 -1.95 26.15
CA LEU A 38 1.05 -1.29 27.23
C LEU A 38 1.52 -1.72 28.64
N PHE A 39 1.90 -2.99 28.80
CA PHE A 39 2.42 -3.53 30.07
C PHE A 39 3.95 -3.45 30.21
N GLY A 40 4.66 -2.80 29.27
CA GLY A 40 6.12 -2.65 29.32
C GLY A 40 6.90 -3.96 29.10
N LEU A 41 6.29 -4.96 28.46
CA LEU A 41 6.90 -6.25 28.16
C LEU A 41 7.76 -6.17 26.88
N PHE A 42 8.83 -5.38 26.91
CA PHE A 42 9.62 -5.04 25.72
C PHE A 42 10.30 -6.24 25.04
N ASP A 43 10.64 -7.30 25.79
CA ASP A 43 11.15 -8.53 25.18
C ASP A 43 10.10 -9.19 24.30
N VAL A 44 8.83 -9.23 24.74
CA VAL A 44 7.71 -9.78 23.95
C VAL A 44 7.48 -8.94 22.70
N VAL A 45 7.48 -7.61 22.82
CA VAL A 45 7.41 -6.67 21.69
C VAL A 45 8.50 -6.98 20.66
N ARG A 46 9.73 -7.21 21.11
CA ARG A 46 10.88 -7.54 20.23
C ARG A 46 10.73 -8.89 19.54
N TRP A 47 10.28 -9.93 20.26
CA TRP A 47 10.02 -11.24 19.67
C TRP A 47 8.91 -11.22 18.64
N LEU A 48 7.90 -10.37 18.84
CA LEU A 48 6.77 -10.22 17.93
C LEU A 48 7.09 -9.42 16.65
N LEU A 49 8.25 -8.76 16.55
CA LEU A 49 8.62 -7.98 15.35
C LEU A 49 8.68 -8.83 14.07
N ILE A 50 9.31 -9.99 14.14
CA ILE A 50 9.46 -10.89 12.99
C ILE A 50 8.08 -11.41 12.52
N PRO A 51 7.23 -11.99 13.39
CA PRO A 51 5.91 -12.44 12.94
C PRO A 51 5.03 -11.28 12.49
N ALA A 52 5.09 -10.10 13.13
CA ALA A 52 4.35 -8.91 12.68
C ALA A 52 4.79 -8.48 11.27
N LEU A 53 6.09 -8.48 10.99
CA LEU A 53 6.61 -8.18 9.65
C LEU A 53 6.12 -9.19 8.60
N LEU A 54 6.23 -10.48 8.88
CA LEU A 54 5.84 -11.53 7.93
C LEU A 54 4.33 -11.53 7.67
N PHE A 55 3.51 -11.42 8.72
CA PHE A 55 2.06 -11.39 8.58
C PHE A 55 1.53 -10.05 8.09
N GLY A 56 2.22 -8.93 8.35
CA GLY A 56 1.91 -7.64 7.76
C GLY A 56 2.18 -7.62 6.25
N ALA A 57 3.32 -8.17 5.83
CA ALA A 57 3.60 -8.39 4.40
C ALA A 57 2.57 -9.34 3.77
N GLY A 58 2.19 -10.41 4.48
CA GLY A 58 1.12 -11.31 4.06
C GLY A 58 -0.23 -10.60 3.95
N ALA A 59 -0.58 -9.74 4.90
CA ALA A 59 -1.84 -9.00 4.95
C ALA A 59 -1.98 -8.00 3.79
N ALA A 60 -0.89 -7.38 3.36
CA ALA A 60 -0.88 -6.58 2.13
C ALA A 60 -0.85 -7.47 0.87
N GLY A 61 0.03 -8.46 0.86
CA GLY A 61 0.37 -9.25 -0.32
C GLY A 61 -0.68 -10.29 -0.74
N TYR A 62 -1.49 -10.82 0.19
CA TYR A 62 -2.50 -11.84 -0.17
C TYR A 62 -3.51 -11.29 -1.18
N SER A 63 -3.77 -9.98 -1.15
CA SER A 63 -4.67 -9.30 -2.09
C SER A 63 -4.19 -9.44 -3.54
N ALA A 64 -2.88 -9.53 -3.78
CA ALA A 64 -2.35 -9.78 -5.12
C ALA A 64 -2.85 -11.10 -5.69
N PHE A 65 -2.84 -12.14 -4.87
CA PHE A 65 -3.28 -13.46 -5.29
C PHE A 65 -4.80 -13.57 -5.35
N LEU A 66 -5.52 -12.84 -4.49
CA LEU A 66 -6.97 -12.69 -4.59
C LEU A 66 -7.37 -12.06 -5.94
N PHE A 67 -6.69 -11.00 -6.34
CA PHE A 67 -6.86 -10.37 -7.66
C PHE A 67 -6.47 -11.31 -8.80
N GLY A 68 -5.41 -12.10 -8.63
CA GLY A 68 -5.01 -13.16 -9.56
C GLY A 68 -6.08 -14.24 -9.80
N GLN A 69 -7.03 -14.42 -8.88
CA GLN A 69 -8.16 -15.35 -9.03
C GLN A 69 -9.38 -14.75 -9.71
N ALA A 70 -9.38 -13.45 -10.00
CA ALA A 70 -10.48 -12.79 -10.70
C ALA A 70 -10.39 -13.09 -12.21
N GLU A 71 -10.90 -14.26 -12.62
CA GLU A 71 -10.96 -14.66 -14.03
C GLU A 71 -11.72 -13.62 -14.88
N GLY A 72 -11.20 -13.34 -16.08
CA GLY A 72 -11.74 -12.33 -17.01
C GLY A 72 -11.40 -10.88 -16.65
N ARG A 73 -10.64 -10.64 -15.56
CA ARG A 73 -10.17 -9.32 -15.14
C ARG A 73 -8.65 -9.23 -15.26
N ASP A 74 -8.15 -9.48 -16.46
CA ASP A 74 -6.72 -9.69 -16.74
C ASP A 74 -5.80 -8.57 -16.22
N PHE A 75 -6.28 -7.33 -16.15
CA PHE A 75 -5.52 -6.21 -15.57
C PHE A 75 -5.15 -6.43 -14.09
N TRP A 76 -5.99 -7.11 -13.33
CA TRP A 76 -5.74 -7.47 -11.93
C TRP A 76 -4.79 -8.65 -11.76
N GLN A 77 -4.56 -9.41 -12.83
CA GLN A 77 -3.70 -10.61 -12.80
C GLN A 77 -2.22 -10.29 -13.09
N SER A 78 -1.83 -9.02 -13.02
CA SER A 78 -0.46 -8.61 -13.30
C SER A 78 0.55 -9.26 -12.33
N PRO A 79 1.70 -9.73 -12.83
CA PRO A 79 2.79 -10.20 -11.97
C PRO A 79 3.38 -9.09 -11.08
N LEU A 80 3.14 -7.82 -11.39
CA LEU A 80 3.58 -6.68 -10.58
C LEU A 80 2.66 -6.40 -9.39
N MET A 81 1.52 -7.10 -9.26
CA MET A 81 0.55 -6.81 -8.20
C MET A 81 1.13 -6.98 -6.80
N LEU A 82 1.87 -8.07 -6.57
CA LEU A 82 2.51 -8.34 -5.29
C LEU A 82 3.54 -7.26 -4.91
N PRO A 83 4.54 -6.92 -5.75
CA PRO A 83 5.48 -5.86 -5.40
C PRO A 83 4.81 -4.49 -5.26
N ILE A 84 3.77 -4.17 -6.04
CA ILE A 84 3.02 -2.91 -5.88
C ILE A 84 2.37 -2.85 -4.49
N LEU A 85 1.61 -3.86 -4.09
CA LEU A 85 0.92 -3.88 -2.80
C LEU A 85 1.87 -3.86 -1.61
N LEU A 86 3.02 -4.55 -1.70
CA LEU A 86 4.04 -4.49 -0.65
C LEU A 86 4.65 -3.10 -0.51
N VAL A 87 4.96 -2.43 -1.63
CA VAL A 87 5.49 -1.06 -1.61
C VAL A 87 4.45 -0.07 -1.07
N GLN A 88 3.18 -0.24 -1.42
CA GLN A 88 2.09 0.57 -0.87
C GLN A 88 1.91 0.39 0.63
N ALA A 89 2.06 -0.83 1.15
CA ALA A 89 2.02 -1.09 2.58
C ALA A 89 3.16 -0.37 3.32
N VAL A 90 4.38 -0.40 2.76
CA VAL A 90 5.53 0.36 3.31
C VAL A 90 5.27 1.87 3.24
N MET A 91 4.77 2.36 2.10
CA MET A 91 4.43 3.78 1.91
C MET A 91 3.38 4.25 2.93
N ALA A 92 2.30 3.49 3.12
CA ALA A 92 1.23 3.82 4.05
C ALA A 92 1.72 3.76 5.52
N GLY A 93 2.52 2.76 5.86
CA GLY A 93 3.12 2.64 7.19
C GLY A 93 4.07 3.80 7.51
N ALA A 94 4.97 4.15 6.58
CA ALA A 94 5.90 5.26 6.76
C ALA A 94 5.19 6.61 6.82
N ALA A 95 4.14 6.82 6.01
CA ALA A 95 3.31 8.01 6.06
C ALA A 95 2.59 8.16 7.42
N GLY A 96 1.95 7.09 7.90
CA GLY A 96 1.25 7.09 9.19
C GLY A 96 2.19 7.30 10.37
N LEU A 97 3.31 6.57 10.41
CA LEU A 97 4.32 6.70 11.47
C LEU A 97 5.05 8.04 11.41
N GLY A 98 5.26 8.61 10.21
CA GLY A 98 5.83 9.95 10.06
C GLY A 98 4.91 11.04 10.61
N LEU A 99 3.60 10.94 10.33
CA LEU A 99 2.60 11.84 10.90
C LEU A 99 2.53 11.74 12.43
N LEU A 100 2.52 10.52 12.98
CA LEU A 100 2.57 10.31 14.43
C LEU A 100 3.89 10.80 15.03
N GLY A 101 5.01 10.60 14.34
CA GLY A 101 6.33 11.06 14.76
C GLY A 101 6.39 12.58 14.88
N TRP A 102 5.75 13.29 13.95
CA TRP A 102 5.57 14.74 14.05
C TRP A 102 4.68 15.13 15.23
N ALA A 103 3.51 14.50 15.37
CA ALA A 103 2.54 14.82 16.42
C ALA A 103 3.06 14.55 17.84
N LEU A 104 3.88 13.51 18.00
CA LEU A 104 4.41 13.05 19.29
C LEU A 104 5.87 13.49 19.53
N ASN A 105 6.46 14.24 18.60
CA ASN A 105 7.85 14.70 18.68
C ASN A 105 8.86 13.55 18.90
N ALA A 106 8.79 12.52 18.05
CA ALA A 106 9.55 11.27 18.18
C ALA A 106 11.07 11.40 17.96
N GLY A 107 11.56 12.61 17.67
CA GLY A 107 12.98 12.91 17.51
C GLY A 107 13.50 12.82 16.08
N ALA A 108 14.70 13.37 15.86
CA ALA A 108 15.29 13.55 14.54
C ALA A 108 15.63 12.22 13.85
N SER A 109 16.16 11.22 14.58
CA SER A 109 16.56 9.94 13.98
C SER A 109 15.39 9.16 13.38
N LEU A 110 14.23 9.15 14.06
CA LEU A 110 13.02 8.52 13.54
C LEU A 110 12.42 9.32 12.37
N SER A 111 12.45 10.66 12.47
CA SER A 111 12.00 11.54 11.37
C SER A 111 12.83 11.28 10.11
N ASN A 112 14.15 11.14 10.23
CA ASN A 112 15.03 10.88 9.11
C ASN A 112 14.81 9.49 8.49
N LEU A 113 14.69 8.46 9.33
CA LEU A 113 14.37 7.11 8.87
C LEU A 113 13.08 7.10 8.06
N PHE A 114 11.98 7.64 8.60
CA PHE A 114 10.69 7.62 7.90
C PHE A 114 10.66 8.54 6.68
N THR A 115 11.43 9.63 6.65
CA THR A 115 11.59 10.47 5.46
C THR A 115 12.22 9.68 4.31
N LEU A 116 13.30 8.94 4.57
CA LEU A 116 13.96 8.10 3.56
C LEU A 116 13.09 6.92 3.11
N VAL A 117 12.42 6.24 4.05
CA VAL A 117 11.53 5.12 3.74
C VAL A 117 10.33 5.60 2.91
N LEU A 118 9.67 6.69 3.31
CA LEU A 118 8.53 7.21 2.56
C LEU A 118 8.94 7.70 1.17
N LEU A 119 10.04 8.44 1.05
CA LEU A 119 10.55 8.92 -0.23
C LEU A 119 10.86 7.76 -1.19
N SER A 120 11.61 6.75 -0.71
CA SER A 120 11.95 5.58 -1.52
C SER A 120 10.72 4.76 -1.91
N ALA A 121 9.75 4.59 -1.00
CA ALA A 121 8.52 3.88 -1.29
C ALA A 121 7.65 4.60 -2.33
N ILE A 122 7.51 5.93 -2.26
CA ILE A 122 6.76 6.71 -3.28
C ILE A 122 7.44 6.59 -4.65
N VAL A 123 8.76 6.77 -4.71
CA VAL A 123 9.50 6.65 -5.97
C VAL A 123 9.33 5.26 -6.57
N LEU A 124 9.51 4.21 -5.77
CA LEU A 124 9.35 2.83 -6.23
C LEU A 124 7.90 2.54 -6.63
N HIS A 125 6.91 3.05 -5.91
CA HIS A 125 5.49 2.90 -6.25
C HIS A 125 5.20 3.50 -7.62
N VAL A 126 5.58 4.76 -7.86
CA VAL A 126 5.41 5.44 -9.14
C VAL A 126 6.10 4.67 -10.28
N LEU A 127 7.33 4.20 -10.06
CA LEU A 127 8.06 3.42 -11.05
C LEU A 127 7.32 2.12 -11.41
N LEU A 128 6.88 1.35 -10.41
CA LEU A 128 6.12 0.12 -10.63
C LEU A 128 4.81 0.40 -11.36
N ILE A 129 4.08 1.46 -10.99
CA ILE A 129 2.83 1.84 -11.67
C ILE A 129 3.10 2.23 -13.11
N PHE A 130 4.19 2.95 -13.38
CA PHE A 130 4.52 3.37 -14.74
C PHE A 130 4.93 2.18 -15.60
N ILE A 131 5.65 1.20 -15.04
CA ILE A 131 5.96 -0.05 -15.73
C ILE A 131 4.66 -0.81 -16.04
N GLU A 132 3.75 -0.92 -15.08
CA GLU A 132 2.46 -1.62 -15.24
C GLU A 132 1.59 -0.98 -16.34
N VAL A 133 1.49 0.35 -16.35
CA VAL A 133 0.52 1.09 -17.15
C VAL A 133 1.06 1.50 -18.53
N PHE A 134 2.37 1.66 -18.67
CA PHE A 134 3.00 2.05 -19.95
C PHE A 134 3.89 0.95 -20.55
N GLY A 135 4.07 -0.16 -19.85
CA GLY A 135 4.82 -1.32 -20.35
C GLY A 135 4.11 -2.08 -21.46
N SER A 136 4.68 -3.23 -21.81
CA SER A 136 4.06 -4.16 -22.76
C SER A 136 2.86 -4.86 -22.12
N HIS A 137 1.69 -4.73 -22.74
CA HIS A 137 0.48 -5.41 -22.29
C HIS A 137 0.35 -6.80 -22.93
N SER A 138 -0.01 -7.80 -22.12
CA SER A 138 -0.15 -9.20 -22.55
C SER A 138 -1.33 -9.42 -23.51
N ASN A 139 -2.37 -8.58 -23.42
CA ASN A 139 -3.55 -8.64 -24.29
C ASN A 139 -4.25 -7.27 -24.43
N SER A 140 -5.28 -7.23 -25.27
CA SER A 140 -6.07 -6.02 -25.55
C SER A 140 -6.91 -5.53 -24.35
N HIS A 141 -7.35 -6.42 -23.46
CA HIS A 141 -8.13 -6.05 -22.27
C HIS A 141 -7.25 -5.27 -21.27
N VAL A 142 -6.04 -5.77 -21.00
CA VAL A 142 -5.05 -5.06 -20.16
C VAL A 142 -4.70 -3.70 -20.77
N ALA A 143 -4.45 -3.64 -22.08
CA ALA A 143 -4.16 -2.38 -22.77
C ALA A 143 -5.33 -1.40 -22.71
N ALA A 144 -6.57 -1.89 -22.79
CA ALA A 144 -7.77 -1.07 -22.67
C ALA A 144 -7.94 -0.51 -21.25
N ALA A 145 -7.69 -1.31 -20.21
CA ALA A 145 -7.71 -0.86 -18.81
C ALA A 145 -6.66 0.24 -18.55
N ALA A 146 -5.41 0.01 -18.96
CA ALA A 146 -4.33 0.97 -18.82
C ALA A 146 -4.60 2.28 -19.59
N ARG A 147 -5.17 2.18 -20.81
CA ARG A 147 -5.58 3.35 -21.59
C ARG A 147 -6.75 4.09 -20.95
N TYR A 148 -7.73 3.38 -20.39
CA TYR A 148 -8.85 4.01 -19.70
C TYR A 148 -8.37 4.77 -18.45
N MET A 149 -7.39 4.21 -17.73
CA MET A 149 -6.74 4.85 -16.59
C MET A 149 -6.00 6.13 -16.98
N THR A 150 -5.19 6.11 -18.04
CA THR A 150 -4.27 7.22 -18.38
C THR A 150 -4.85 8.26 -19.32
N ARG A 151 -5.82 7.88 -20.17
CA ARG A 151 -6.36 8.73 -21.24
C ARG A 151 -7.89 8.72 -21.31
N GLY A 152 -8.54 7.79 -20.61
CA GLY A 152 -10.00 7.64 -20.58
C GLY A 152 -10.64 8.34 -19.38
N GLY A 153 -11.68 7.71 -18.84
CA GLY A 153 -12.54 8.32 -17.80
C GLY A 153 -11.85 8.54 -16.44
N LEU A 154 -10.68 7.94 -16.20
CA LEU A 154 -9.93 8.08 -14.95
C LEU A 154 -8.70 8.98 -15.09
N LYS A 155 -8.45 9.55 -16.27
CA LYS A 155 -7.22 10.31 -16.55
C LYS A 155 -7.00 11.47 -15.57
N ASP A 156 -8.08 12.15 -15.16
CA ASP A 156 -7.97 13.33 -14.32
C ASP A 156 -7.59 12.92 -12.89
N THR A 157 -8.13 11.80 -12.40
CA THR A 157 -7.77 11.18 -11.12
C THR A 157 -6.34 10.63 -11.14
N PHE A 158 -5.94 9.98 -12.24
CA PHE A 158 -4.60 9.41 -12.39
C PHE A 158 -3.51 10.49 -12.45
N TRP A 159 -3.67 11.51 -13.29
CA TRP A 159 -2.63 12.53 -13.47
C TRP A 159 -2.64 13.59 -12.38
N GLY A 160 -3.80 13.97 -11.85
CA GLY A 160 -3.92 15.02 -10.83
C GLY A 160 -3.71 14.46 -9.41
N PRO A 161 -4.77 13.95 -8.76
CA PRO A 161 -4.71 13.41 -7.40
C PRO A 161 -3.63 12.35 -7.16
N PHE A 162 -3.49 11.34 -8.04
CA PHE A 162 -2.45 10.32 -7.86
C PHE A 162 -1.05 10.88 -8.16
N PHE A 163 -0.78 11.23 -9.41
CA PHE A 163 0.60 11.51 -9.82
C PHE A 163 1.10 12.90 -9.40
N ALA A 164 0.44 13.97 -9.82
CA ALA A 164 0.92 15.33 -9.56
C ALA A 164 0.86 15.69 -8.07
N VAL A 165 -0.28 15.48 -7.42
CA VAL A 165 -0.47 15.84 -6.01
C VAL A 165 0.05 14.72 -5.12
N GLY A 166 -0.40 13.49 -5.34
CA GLY A 166 -0.14 12.37 -4.45
C GLY A 166 1.26 11.77 -4.50
N SER A 167 2.06 12.09 -5.52
CA SER A 167 3.43 11.58 -5.67
C SER A 167 4.46 12.69 -5.79
N LEU A 168 4.34 13.58 -6.78
CA LEU A 168 5.36 14.61 -7.03
C LEU A 168 5.49 15.62 -5.88
N VAL A 169 4.37 16.10 -5.33
CA VAL A 169 4.40 17.05 -4.20
C VAL A 169 5.08 16.43 -2.96
N PRO A 170 4.68 15.24 -2.46
CA PRO A 170 5.39 14.55 -1.38
C PRO A 170 6.87 14.33 -1.65
N ILE A 171 7.26 13.93 -2.88
CA ILE A 171 8.68 13.78 -3.24
C ILE A 171 9.43 15.10 -3.03
N VAL A 172 8.91 16.21 -3.55
CA VAL A 172 9.53 17.53 -3.38
C VAL A 172 9.61 17.93 -1.91
N MET A 173 8.53 17.73 -1.15
CA MET A 173 8.49 18.03 0.28
C MET A 173 9.53 17.24 1.07
N LEU A 174 9.68 15.94 0.79
CA LEU A 174 10.63 15.07 1.47
C LEU A 174 12.08 15.39 1.08
N CYS A 175 12.35 15.77 -0.18
CA CYS A 175 13.66 16.28 -0.58
C CYS A 175 14.02 17.58 0.16
N ILE A 176 13.06 18.49 0.36
CA ILE A 176 13.26 19.70 1.16
C ILE A 176 13.46 19.33 2.64
N ALA A 177 12.72 18.36 3.15
CA ALA A 177 12.85 17.87 4.53
C ALA A 177 14.29 17.39 4.82
N LEU A 178 14.88 16.62 3.90
CA LEU A 178 16.27 16.16 3.99
C LEU A 178 17.29 17.31 3.91
N ALA A 179 16.97 18.39 3.19
CA ALA A 179 17.86 19.56 3.05
C ALA A 179 17.73 20.56 4.20
N VAL A 180 16.61 20.57 4.92
CA VAL A 180 16.27 21.54 5.98
C VAL A 180 15.85 20.79 7.25
N PRO A 181 16.81 20.33 8.09
CA PRO A 181 16.52 19.46 9.23
C PRO A 181 15.50 20.01 10.23
N VAL A 182 15.44 21.33 10.40
CA VAL A 182 14.48 21.99 11.32
C VAL A 182 13.02 21.82 10.84
N ALA A 183 12.80 21.71 9.54
CA ALA A 183 11.47 21.55 8.95
C ALA A 183 11.09 20.07 8.72
N GLU A 184 12.03 19.14 8.92
CA GLU A 184 11.89 17.73 8.54
C GLU A 184 10.66 17.05 9.15
N PRO A 185 10.39 17.12 10.47
CA PRO A 185 9.24 16.43 11.06
C PRO A 185 7.90 16.92 10.48
N ALA A 186 7.76 18.24 10.33
CA ALA A 186 6.54 18.83 9.79
C ALA A 186 6.34 18.49 8.31
N LEU A 187 7.40 18.58 7.51
CA LEU A 187 7.35 18.22 6.09
C LEU A 187 7.06 16.73 5.89
N LEU A 188 7.67 15.85 6.70
CA LEU A 188 7.37 14.41 6.70
C LEU A 188 5.89 14.15 7.01
N GLY A 189 5.36 14.73 8.08
CA GLY A 189 3.97 14.52 8.48
C GLY A 189 2.97 15.00 7.42
N MET A 190 3.19 16.20 6.87
CA MET A 190 2.35 16.74 5.79
C MET A 190 2.49 15.93 4.49
N ALA A 191 3.72 15.54 4.12
CA ALA A 191 3.96 14.71 2.94
C ALA A 191 3.28 13.34 3.08
N GLY A 192 3.26 12.75 4.28
CA GLY A 192 2.56 11.52 4.59
C GLY A 192 1.05 11.62 4.31
N ILE A 193 0.40 12.70 4.73
CA ILE A 193 -1.03 12.93 4.47
C ILE A 193 -1.29 13.00 2.95
N VAL A 194 -0.50 13.81 2.24
CA VAL A 194 -0.65 14.00 0.78
C VAL A 194 -0.37 12.70 0.02
N ALA A 195 0.64 11.93 0.44
CA ALA A 195 0.97 10.62 -0.10
C ALA A 195 -0.18 9.61 0.08
N LEU A 196 -0.85 9.58 1.24
CA LEU A 196 -2.01 8.71 1.49
C LEU A 196 -3.22 9.08 0.61
N VAL A 197 -3.45 10.38 0.37
CA VAL A 197 -4.48 10.83 -0.59
C VAL A 197 -4.14 10.36 -2.01
N GLY A 198 -2.87 10.44 -2.40
CA GLY A 198 -2.36 9.91 -3.66
C GLY A 198 -2.55 8.42 -3.82
N LEU A 199 -2.22 7.66 -2.77
CA LEU A 199 -2.39 6.22 -2.73
C LEU A 199 -3.86 5.84 -2.88
N TYR A 200 -4.76 6.52 -2.18
CA TYR A 200 -6.21 6.32 -2.34
C TYR A 200 -6.68 6.59 -3.77
N ALA A 201 -6.20 7.68 -4.39
CA ALA A 201 -6.54 8.01 -5.78
C ALA A 201 -6.05 6.93 -6.77
N TYR A 202 -4.85 6.39 -6.56
CA TYR A 202 -4.34 5.28 -7.35
C TYR A 202 -5.18 4.01 -7.18
N GLU A 203 -5.49 3.62 -5.93
CA GLU A 203 -6.31 2.43 -5.66
C GLU A 203 -7.69 2.53 -6.33
N HIS A 204 -8.30 3.71 -6.28
CA HIS A 204 -9.55 3.97 -7.01
C HIS A 204 -9.38 3.75 -8.52
N CYS A 205 -8.33 4.33 -9.11
CA CYS A 205 -8.02 4.13 -10.51
C CYS A 205 -7.80 2.66 -10.87
N PHE A 206 -7.01 1.94 -10.07
CA PHE A 206 -6.66 0.53 -10.25
C PHE A 206 -7.89 -0.38 -10.23
N VAL A 207 -8.74 -0.25 -9.20
CA VAL A 207 -9.95 -1.07 -9.07
C VAL A 207 -10.94 -0.78 -10.20
N VAL A 208 -11.19 0.49 -10.52
CA VAL A 208 -12.18 0.84 -11.56
C VAL A 208 -11.68 0.44 -12.96
N ALA A 209 -10.38 0.60 -13.25
CA ALA A 209 -9.81 0.21 -14.54
C ALA A 209 -9.93 -1.30 -14.80
N GLY A 210 -9.77 -2.15 -13.79
CA GLY A 210 -10.00 -3.59 -13.94
C GLY A 210 -11.47 -3.95 -14.19
N GLN A 211 -12.41 -3.18 -13.63
CA GLN A 211 -13.85 -3.46 -13.73
C GLN A 211 -14.50 -2.99 -15.03
N ILE A 212 -13.98 -1.94 -15.65
CA ILE A 212 -14.66 -1.29 -16.79
C ILE A 212 -14.54 -2.08 -18.10
N VAL A 213 -13.53 -2.93 -18.23
CA VAL A 213 -13.31 -3.70 -19.45
C VAL A 213 -14.37 -4.83 -19.54
N PRO A 214 -15.12 -4.94 -20.66
CA PRO A 214 -16.10 -6.01 -20.84
C PRO A 214 -15.48 -7.41 -20.78
N LEU A 215 -16.26 -8.38 -20.28
CA LEU A 215 -15.86 -9.80 -20.19
C LEU A 215 -16.08 -10.57 -21.52
N SER A 216 -16.79 -9.96 -22.48
CA SER A 216 -17.13 -10.49 -23.81
C SER A 216 -17.37 -9.36 -24.79
#